data_AF-A0A7C6ZC27-F1
#
_entry.id   AF-A0A7C6ZC27-F1
#
_cell.length_a   1.000
_cell.length_b   1.000
_cell.length_c   1.000
_cell.angle_alpha   90.00
_cell.angle_beta   90.00
_cell.angle_gamma   90.00
#
_symmetry.space_group_name_H-M   'P 1'
#
loop_
_entity.id
_entity.type
_entity.pdbx_description
1 polymer ?
#
loop_
_entity_poly.entity_id
_entity_poly.type
_entity_poly.pdbx_seq_one_letter_code
_entity_poly.pdbx_strand_id
1 'polypeptide(L)'
;MGNPSGETISLMKALVEKAQQEPSFMAYALRRYMEIQRITEQQLEEYLGCSGVSFLRLALCGRPEVGTSEFKRDVRDCALYTGARETALANLLNVVAYWDRVAAGGAVAARAADVADPKRTN
;
A
#
# COMPACT_ATOMS: atom_id res chain seq x y z
N MET A 1 0.19 24.42 -27.81
CA MET A 1 1.24 23.65 -27.10
C MET A 1 0.67 23.26 -25.74
N GLY A 2 0.21 22.01 -25.61
CA GLY A 2 -0.32 21.52 -24.33
C GLY A 2 0.83 21.38 -23.34
N ASN A 3 0.65 21.86 -22.10
CA ASN A 3 1.65 21.70 -21.05
C ASN A 3 1.88 20.21 -20.79
N PRO A 4 3.04 19.63 -21.17
CA PRO A 4 3.27 18.18 -21.07
C PRO A 4 3.24 17.67 -19.62
N SER A 5 3.37 18.58 -18.65
CA SER A 5 3.37 18.28 -17.22
C SER A 5 2.00 17.87 -16.68
N GLY A 6 0.90 18.43 -17.21
CA GLY A 6 -0.45 18.17 -16.67
C GLY A 6 -1.01 16.82 -17.11
N GLU A 7 -0.79 16.44 -18.36
CA GLU A 7 -1.25 15.17 -18.93
C GLU A 7 -0.54 13.97 -18.30
N THR A 8 0.77 14.08 -18.07
CA THR A 8 1.57 13.05 -17.40
C THR A 8 1.09 12.79 -15.97
N ILE A 9 0.78 13.85 -15.21
CA ILE A 9 0.27 13.73 -13.84
C ILE A 9 -1.12 13.06 -13.85
N SER A 10 -1.99 13.42 -14.80
CA SER A 10 -3.30 12.79 -14.95
C SER A 10 -3.18 11.29 -15.23
N LEU A 11 -2.27 10.90 -16.13
CA LEU A 11 -2.00 9.50 -16.43
C LEU A 11 -1.46 8.74 -15.21
N MET A 12 -0.53 9.34 -14.46
CA MET A 12 0.00 8.75 -13.24
C MET A 12 -1.10 8.51 -12.20
N LYS A 13 -2.02 9.46 -12.01
CA LYS A 13 -3.17 9.29 -11.11
C LYS A 13 -4.04 8.10 -11.52
N ALA A 14 -4.37 7.99 -12.81
CA ALA A 14 -5.15 6.86 -13.33
C ALA A 14 -4.43 5.51 -13.15
N LEU A 15 -3.10 5.48 -13.27
CA LEU A 15 -2.31 4.28 -12.99
C LEU A 15 -2.29 3.94 -11.50
N VAL A 16 -2.16 4.94 -10.62
CA VAL A 16 -2.21 4.76 -9.16
C VAL A 16 -3.54 4.18 -8.74
N GLU A 17 -4.67 4.69 -9.26
CA GLU A 17 -6.01 4.16 -8.96
C GLU A 17 -6.15 2.67 -9.27
N LYS A 18 -5.55 2.20 -10.37
CA LYS A 18 -5.51 0.77 -10.71
C LYS A 18 -4.57 0.01 -9.77
N ALA A 19 -3.38 0.54 -9.54
CA ALA A 19 -2.37 -0.07 -8.68
C ALA A 19 -2.82 -0.21 -7.21
N GLN A 20 -3.78 0.60 -6.75
CA GLN A 20 -4.37 0.46 -5.41
C GLN A 20 -5.06 -0.89 -5.18
N GLN A 21 -5.44 -1.60 -6.24
CA GLN A 21 -6.09 -2.91 -6.16
C GLN A 21 -5.07 -4.06 -6.21
N GLU A 22 -3.81 -3.77 -6.53
CA GLU A 22 -2.76 -4.75 -6.75
C GLU A 22 -1.79 -4.81 -5.56
N PRO A 23 -1.79 -5.90 -4.75
CA PRO A 23 -0.99 -5.98 -3.52
C PRO A 23 0.53 -5.88 -3.71
N SER A 24 1.03 -6.02 -4.93
CA SER A 24 2.45 -5.88 -5.26
C SER A 24 2.91 -4.43 -5.36
N PHE A 25 2.00 -3.45 -5.38
CA PHE A 25 2.33 -2.03 -5.50
C PHE A 25 2.22 -1.29 -4.17
N MET A 26 3.03 -0.24 -4.02
CA MET A 26 2.94 0.66 -2.89
C MET A 26 1.57 1.35 -2.79
N ALA A 27 0.91 1.64 -3.92
CA ALA A 27 -0.44 2.23 -3.96
C ALA A 27 -1.44 1.44 -3.09
N TYR A 28 -1.39 0.11 -3.12
CA TYR A 28 -2.18 -0.75 -2.25
C TYR A 28 -1.86 -0.48 -0.77
N ALA A 29 -0.59 -0.51 -0.40
CA ALA A 29 -0.17 -0.30 0.99
C ALA A 29 -0.53 1.10 1.52
N LEU A 30 -0.34 2.15 0.70
CA LEU A 30 -0.69 3.52 1.06
C LEU A 30 -2.19 3.65 1.31
N ARG A 31 -3.03 3.11 0.41
CA ARG A 31 -4.48 3.08 0.58
C ARG A 31 -4.89 2.33 1.84
N ARG A 32 -4.37 1.13 2.05
CA ARG A 32 -4.67 0.32 3.24
C ARG A 32 -4.29 1.03 4.52
N TYR A 33 -3.14 1.70 4.55
CA TYR A 33 -2.73 2.47 5.72
C TYR A 33 -3.66 3.65 6.00
N MET A 34 -4.11 4.38 4.96
CA MET A 34 -5.12 5.43 5.11
C MET A 34 -6.43 4.88 5.68
N GLU A 35 -6.89 3.72 5.22
CA GLU A 35 -8.10 3.06 5.72
C GLU A 35 -7.94 2.64 7.19
N ILE A 36 -6.80 2.03 7.55
CA ILE A 36 -6.50 1.57 8.91
C ILE A 36 -6.43 2.74 9.90
N GLN A 37 -5.72 3.81 9.53
CA GLN A 37 -5.50 4.98 10.39
C GLN A 37 -6.61 6.03 10.29
N ARG A 38 -7.53 5.89 9.32
CA ARG A 38 -8.59 6.86 9.00
C ARG A 38 -8.04 8.26 8.73
N ILE A 39 -6.97 8.33 7.96
CA ILE A 39 -6.31 9.58 7.57
C ILE A 39 -6.52 9.87 6.08
N THR A 40 -6.38 11.14 5.71
CA THR A 40 -6.45 11.57 4.31
C THR A 40 -5.11 11.39 3.60
N GLU A 41 -5.12 11.47 2.26
CA GLU A 41 -3.90 11.46 1.45
C GLU A 41 -2.93 12.56 1.85
N GLN A 42 -3.42 13.79 2.08
CA GLN A 42 -2.61 14.92 2.50
C GLN A 42 -1.91 14.66 3.86
N GLN A 43 -2.63 14.06 4.82
CA GLN A 43 -2.03 13.71 6.11
C GLN A 43 -0.97 12.61 5.95
N LEU A 44 -1.18 11.68 5.02
CA LEU A 44 -0.20 10.65 4.71
C LEU A 44 1.04 11.23 4.00
N GLU A 45 0.87 12.18 3.08
CA GLU A 45 1.95 12.94 2.44
C GLU A 45 2.83 13.63 3.49
N GLU A 46 2.21 14.33 4.45
CA GLU A 46 2.92 14.96 5.58
C GLU A 46 3.65 13.93 6.46
N TYR A 47 2.99 12.81 6.76
CA TYR A 47 3.59 11.70 7.51
C TYR A 47 4.79 11.07 6.79
N LEU A 48 4.75 10.96 5.47
CA LEU A 48 5.85 10.42 4.68
C LEU A 48 6.89 11.49 4.33
N GLY A 49 6.56 12.77 4.45
CA GLY A 49 7.43 13.87 4.04
C GLY A 49 7.61 13.97 2.52
N CYS A 50 6.66 13.46 1.74
CA CYS A 50 6.65 13.56 0.27
C CYS A 50 5.30 14.12 -0.21
N SER A 51 5.29 14.85 -1.33
CA SER A 51 4.05 15.47 -1.82
C SER A 51 3.90 15.41 -3.34
N GLY A 52 2.65 15.44 -3.79
CA GLY A 52 2.28 15.59 -5.20
C GLY A 52 2.90 14.51 -6.09
N VAL A 53 3.78 14.91 -7.00
CA VAL A 53 4.37 13.98 -7.97
C VAL A 53 5.23 12.91 -7.29
N SER A 54 5.94 13.25 -6.21
CA SER A 54 6.73 12.27 -5.46
C SER A 54 5.87 11.20 -4.80
N PHE A 55 4.69 11.60 -4.29
CA PHE A 55 3.73 10.66 -3.72
C PHE A 55 3.17 9.72 -4.79
N LEU A 56 2.80 10.24 -5.97
CA LEU A 56 2.37 9.42 -7.10
C LEU A 56 3.45 8.46 -7.58
N ARG A 57 4.72 8.90 -7.63
CA ARG A 57 5.86 8.02 -7.95
C ARG A 57 6.02 6.91 -6.91
N LEU A 58 5.89 7.26 -5.63
CA LEU A 58 5.97 6.27 -4.54
C LEU A 58 4.87 5.23 -4.69
N ALA A 59 3.64 5.66 -4.95
CA ALA A 59 2.50 4.76 -5.14
C ALA A 59 2.70 3.76 -6.29
N LEU A 60 3.42 4.14 -7.34
CA LEU A 60 3.75 3.27 -8.48
C LEU A 60 4.98 2.38 -8.25
N CYS A 61 5.71 2.55 -7.15
CA CYS A 61 6.82 1.66 -6.82
C CYS A 61 6.30 0.27 -6.44
N GLY A 62 7.14 -0.75 -6.64
CA GLY A 62 6.91 -2.08 -6.07
C GLY A 62 6.90 -2.00 -4.55
N ARG A 63 6.00 -2.77 -3.92
CA ARG A 63 5.88 -2.83 -2.46
C ARG A 63 7.03 -3.65 -1.88
N PRO A 64 7.87 -3.08 -0.98
CA PRO A 64 8.86 -3.86 -0.25
C PRO A 64 8.19 -4.97 0.57
N GLU A 65 8.72 -6.19 0.48
CA GLU A 65 8.14 -7.35 1.16
C GLU A 65 8.61 -7.42 2.61
N VAL A 66 7.68 -7.33 3.57
CA VAL A 66 8.02 -7.37 4.99
C VAL A 66 8.44 -8.77 5.40
N GLY A 67 9.60 -8.88 6.06
CA GLY A 67 10.12 -10.14 6.59
C GLY A 67 11.18 -10.81 5.70
N THR A 68 11.47 -10.25 4.53
CA THR A 68 12.60 -10.67 3.68
C THR A 68 13.90 -10.01 4.16
N SER A 69 15.05 -10.56 3.74
CA SER A 69 16.37 -9.96 3.98
C SER A 69 16.55 -8.63 3.25
N GLU A 70 15.83 -8.44 2.15
CA GLU A 70 15.92 -7.29 1.26
C GLU A 70 15.08 -6.10 1.74
N PHE A 71 14.09 -6.34 2.61
CA PHE A 71 13.11 -5.33 3.05
C PHE A 71 13.71 -3.96 3.37
N LYS A 72 14.77 -3.94 4.20
CA LYS A 72 15.42 -2.68 4.61
C LYS A 72 16.04 -1.94 3.42
N ARG A 73 16.66 -2.67 2.49
CA ARG A 73 17.24 -2.10 1.28
C ARG A 73 16.14 -1.54 0.37
N ASP A 74 15.09 -2.30 0.14
CA ASP A 74 14.01 -1.90 -0.76
C ASP A 74 13.26 -0.65 -0.23
N VAL A 75 13.04 -0.57 1.08
CA VAL A 75 12.46 0.63 1.72
C VAL A 75 13.38 1.83 1.54
N ARG A 76 14.69 1.65 1.73
CA ARG A 76 15.68 2.72 1.51
C ARG A 76 15.71 3.18 0.06
N ASP A 77 15.66 2.25 -0.89
CA ASP A 77 15.67 2.58 -2.33
C ASP A 77 14.40 3.36 -2.72
N CYS A 78 13.23 2.99 -2.20
CA CYS A 78 11.99 3.76 -2.39
C CYS A 78 12.06 5.16 -1.78
N ALA A 79 12.60 5.26 -0.55
CA ALA A 79 12.78 6.53 0.15
C ALA A 79 13.72 7.47 -0.60
N LEU A 80 14.86 6.96 -1.08
CA LEU A 80 15.82 7.73 -1.87
C LEU A 80 15.22 8.19 -3.21
N TYR A 81 14.46 7.32 -3.89
CA TYR A 81 13.86 7.63 -5.18
C TYR A 81 12.76 8.71 -5.09
N THR A 82 12.00 8.73 -3.99
CA THR A 82 10.80 9.58 -3.85
C THR A 82 10.99 10.76 -2.91
N GLY A 83 12.05 10.76 -2.11
CA GLY A 83 12.25 11.71 -1.02
C GLY A 83 11.40 11.42 0.23
N ALA A 84 10.70 10.27 0.28
CA ALA A 84 9.95 9.87 1.46
C ALA A 84 10.87 9.53 2.64
N ARG A 85 10.36 9.71 3.86
CA ARG A 85 11.05 9.35 5.10
C ARG A 85 11.10 7.83 5.25
N GLU A 86 12.32 7.27 5.17
CA GLU A 86 12.58 5.81 5.26
C GLU A 86 11.91 5.18 6.49
N THR A 87 12.05 5.79 7.66
CA THR A 87 11.48 5.26 8.92
C THR A 87 9.95 5.26 8.92
N ALA A 88 9.33 6.30 8.38
CA ALA A 88 7.86 6.38 8.25
C ALA A 88 7.34 5.32 7.26
N LEU A 89 8.06 5.12 6.15
CA LEU A 89 7.72 4.12 5.14
C LEU A 89 7.83 2.68 5.69
N ALA A 90 8.90 2.37 6.42
CA ALA A 90 9.08 1.09 7.08
C ALA A 90 7.95 0.81 8.09
N ASN A 91 7.59 1.80 8.90
CA ASN A 91 6.51 1.67 9.89
C ASN A 91 5.16 1.41 9.22
N LEU A 92 4.83 2.16 8.17
CA LEU A 92 3.62 1.98 7.38
C LEU A 92 3.50 0.55 6.85
N LEU A 93 4.57 0.04 6.23
CA LEU A 93 4.59 -1.30 5.64
C LEU A 93 4.42 -2.39 6.69
N ASN A 94 5.05 -2.25 7.86
CA ASN A 94 4.87 -3.18 8.97
C ASN A 94 3.43 -3.19 9.50
N VAL A 95 2.81 -2.03 9.65
CA VAL A 95 1.40 -1.93 10.07
C VAL A 95 0.49 -2.61 9.06
N VAL A 96 0.65 -2.32 7.76
CA VAL A 96 -0.17 -2.93 6.70
C VAL A 96 0.03 -4.45 6.66
N ALA A 97 1.29 -4.92 6.68
CA ALA A 97 1.58 -6.36 6.67
C ALA A 97 1.05 -7.09 7.91
N TYR A 98 0.98 -6.43 9.07
CA TYR A 98 0.31 -6.98 10.24
C TYR A 98 -1.20 -7.16 9.98
N TRP A 99 -1.89 -6.11 9.55
CA TRP A 99 -3.34 -6.15 9.33
C TRP A 99 -3.75 -7.06 8.17
N ASP A 100 -2.94 -7.15 7.11
CA ASP A 100 -3.19 -8.08 6.00
C ASP A 100 -3.11 -9.54 6.49
N ARG A 101 -2.16 -9.88 7.36
CA ARG A 101 -2.06 -11.22 7.97
C ARG A 101 -3.25 -11.50 8.90
N VAL A 102 -3.67 -10.53 9.70
CA VAL A 102 -4.85 -10.67 10.57
C VAL A 102 -6.11 -10.90 9.74
N ALA A 103 -6.31 -10.12 8.67
CA ALA A 103 -7.44 -10.27 7.76
C ALA A 103 -7.44 -11.63 7.05
N ALA A 104 -6.28 -12.08 6.56
CA ALA A 104 -6.13 -13.40 5.95
C ALA A 104 -6.42 -14.54 6.95
N GLY A 105 -5.92 -14.42 8.19
CA GLY A 105 -6.16 -15.41 9.25
C GLY A 105 -7.65 -15.51 9.63
N GLY A 106 -8.36 -14.38 9.69
CA GLY A 106 -9.80 -14.35 9.93
C GLY A 106 -10.61 -15.02 8.81
N ALA A 107 -10.20 -14.83 7.55
CA ALA A 107 -10.86 -15.45 6.39
C ALA A 107 -10.68 -16.98 6.35
N VAL A 108 -9.51 -17.48 6.76
CA VAL A 108 -9.24 -18.92 6.85
C VAL A 108 -10.09 -19.56 7.97
N ALA A 109 -10.20 -18.90 9.12
CA ALA A 109 -11.02 -19.39 10.22
C ALA A 109 -12.52 -19.44 9.86
N ALA A 110 -13.05 -18.42 9.17
CA ALA A 110 -14.44 -18.40 8.71
C ALA A 110 -14.74 -19.54 7.72
N ARG A 111 -13.84 -19.79 6.76
CA ARG A 111 -13.98 -20.90 5.80
C ARG A 111 -13.89 -22.28 6.46
N ALA A 112 -13.08 -22.44 7.51
CA ALA A 112 -13.00 -23.70 8.25
C ALA A 112 -14.28 -23.98 9.05
N ALA A 113 -14.95 -22.95 9.56
CA ALA A 113 -16.24 -23.08 10.25
C ALA A 113 -17.39 -23.48 9.29
N ASP A 114 -17.40 -22.94 8.07
CA ASP A 114 -18.41 -23.31 7.05
C ASP A 114 -18.30 -24.76 6.56
N VAL A 115 -17.08 -25.34 6.54
CA VAL A 115 -16.86 -26.75 6.17
C VAL A 115 -17.22 -27.70 7.32
N ALA A 116 -17.25 -27.22 8.55
CA ALA A 116 -17.49 -28.02 9.75
C ALA A 116 -18.97 -28.12 10.16
N ASP A 117 -19.92 -27.58 9.38
CA ASP A 117 -21.37 -27.75 9.60
C ASP A 117 -21.96 -28.84 8.67
N PRO A 118 -22.14 -30.09 9.13
CA PRO A 118 -22.69 -31.17 8.33
C PRO A 118 -24.23 -31.18 8.29
N LYS A 119 -24.94 -30.14 8.77
CA LYS A 119 -26.41 -30.16 8.94
C LYS A 119 -27.21 -29.32 7.94
N ARG A 120 -26.77 -29.23 6.67
CA ARG A 120 -27.57 -28.63 5.56
C ARG A 120 -27.76 -29.54 4.34
N THR A 121 -28.01 -30.83 4.58
CA THR A 121 -28.62 -31.72 3.59
C THR A 121 -29.74 -32.52 4.27
N ASN A 122 -30.89 -31.88 4.44
CA ASN A 122 -32.19 -32.55 4.33
C ASN A 122 -33.26 -31.53 3.98
#